data_AF-A0A398DYI0-F1
#
_entry.id   AF-A0A398DYI0-F1
#
_cell.length_a   1.000
_cell.length_b   1.000
_cell.length_c   1.000
_cell.angle_alpha   90.00
_cell.angle_beta   90.00
_cell.angle_gamma   90.00
#
_symmetry.space_group_name_H-M   'P 1'
#
loop_
_entity.id
_entity.type
_entity.pdbx_description
1 polymer ?
#
loop_
_entity_poly.entity_id
_entity_poly.type
_entity_poly.pdbx_seq_one_letter_code
_entity_poly.pdbx_strand_id
1 'polypeptide(L)'
;MRRLLDSLKKSFKTFDKGMREDATFLIRKQLDEEENIFALLTMGVFSGIPSPPTGVVLRILPHMSREISVMTRRSAGLDDVFAQTLGTFDID
;
A
#
# COMPACT_ATOMS: atom_id res chain seq x y z
N MET A 1 4.51 -33.02 36.03
CA MET A 1 4.74 -33.29 34.60
C MET A 1 3.69 -32.70 33.65
N ARG A 2 2.37 -32.87 33.86
CA ARG A 2 1.34 -32.34 32.94
C ARG A 2 1.41 -30.84 32.65
N ARG A 3 1.63 -30.01 33.68
CA ARG A 3 1.80 -28.54 33.52
C ARG A 3 2.99 -28.13 32.63
N LEU A 4 4.07 -28.92 32.61
CA LEU A 4 5.23 -28.64 31.77
C LEU A 4 4.95 -28.95 30.29
N LEU A 5 4.22 -30.04 30.03
CA LEU A 5 3.79 -30.40 28.68
C LEU A 5 2.78 -29.39 28.10
N ASP A 6 1.86 -28.89 28.92
CA ASP A 6 0.89 -27.88 28.50
C ASP A 6 1.56 -26.54 28.17
N SER A 7 2.53 -26.12 29.00
CA SER A 7 3.34 -24.93 28.74
C SER A 7 4.19 -25.07 27.48
N LEU A 8 4.82 -26.23 27.25
CA LEU A 8 5.61 -26.49 26.04
C LEU A 8 4.71 -26.45 24.79
N LYS A 9 3.52 -27.05 24.85
CA LYS A 9 2.54 -27.04 23.76
C LYS A 9 2.04 -25.63 23.47
N LYS A 10 1.85 -24.80 24.51
CA LYS A 10 1.47 -23.40 24.35
C LYS A 10 2.59 -22.60 23.70
N SER A 11 3.84 -22.77 24.15
CA SER A 11 5.01 -22.13 23.55
C SER A 11 5.19 -22.51 22.08
N PHE A 12 5.02 -23.79 21.73
CA PHE A 12 5.10 -24.24 20.34
C PHE A 12 3.99 -23.65 19.46
N LYS A 13 2.76 -23.55 19.97
CA LYS A 13 1.65 -22.89 19.26
C LYS A 13 1.90 -21.40 19.04
N THR A 14 2.43 -20.70 20.04
CA THR A 14 2.79 -19.29 19.91
C THR A 14 3.92 -19.10 18.91
N PHE A 15 4.90 -20.00 18.91
CA PHE A 15 6.00 -19.99 17.94
C PHE A 15 5.53 -20.23 16.50
N ASP A 16 4.70 -21.27 16.24
CA ASP A 16 4.11 -21.53 14.92
C ASP A 16 3.26 -20.34 14.43
N LYS A 17 2.50 -19.70 15.33
CA LYS A 17 1.75 -18.49 15.00
C LYS A 17 2.69 -17.34 14.60
N GLY A 18 3.75 -17.10 15.38
CA GLY A 18 4.75 -16.07 15.08
C GLY A 18 5.42 -16.30 13.74
N MET A 19 5.87 -17.53 13.44
CA MET A 19 6.51 -17.82 12.15
C MET A 19 5.57 -17.59 10.96
N ARG A 20 4.28 -17.92 11.09
CA ARG A 20 3.29 -17.65 10.03
C ARG A 20 3.00 -16.16 9.88
N GLU A 21 2.95 -15.42 10.99
CA GLU A 21 2.78 -13.98 10.98
C GLU A 21 3.96 -13.29 10.31
N ASP A 22 5.19 -13.69 10.62
CA ASP A 22 6.42 -13.16 10.01
C ASP A 22 6.46 -13.44 8.50
N ALA A 23 6.14 -14.67 8.08
CA ALA A 23 6.09 -15.03 6.67
C ALA A 23 5.02 -14.23 5.91
N THR A 24 3.82 -14.05 6.51
CA THR A 24 2.75 -13.26 5.91
C THR A 24 3.12 -11.78 5.85
N PHE A 25 3.77 -11.27 6.89
CA PHE A 25 4.25 -9.89 6.95
C PHE A 25 5.26 -9.61 5.83
N LEU A 26 6.21 -10.52 5.59
CA LEU A 26 7.18 -10.39 4.51
C LEU A 26 6.50 -10.33 3.13
N ILE A 27 5.55 -11.22 2.87
CA ILE A 27 4.81 -11.24 1.60
C ILE A 27 4.02 -9.95 1.39
N ARG A 28 3.38 -9.43 2.45
CA ARG A 28 2.68 -8.14 2.40
C ARG A 28 3.63 -6.99 2.07
N LYS A 29 4.82 -6.99 2.67
CA LYS A 29 5.84 -5.98 2.38
C LYS A 29 6.33 -6.03 0.94
N GLN A 30 6.55 -7.22 0.40
CA GLN A 30 6.90 -7.40 -1.00
C GLN A 30 5.78 -6.92 -1.92
N LEU A 31 4.52 -7.20 -1.59
CA LEU A 31 3.38 -6.69 -2.35
C LEU A 31 3.35 -5.16 -2.35
N ASP A 32 3.53 -4.52 -1.18
CA ASP A 32 3.59 -3.06 -1.07
C ASP A 32 4.69 -2.48 -1.99
N GLU A 33 5.87 -3.13 -2.02
CA GLU A 33 7.01 -2.70 -2.85
C GLU A 33 6.72 -2.87 -4.35
N GLU A 34 6.15 -4.01 -4.76
CA GLU A 34 5.79 -4.26 -6.16
C GLU A 34 4.69 -3.32 -6.64
N GLU A 35 3.70 -2.98 -5.81
CA GLU A 35 2.68 -1.98 -6.14
C GLU A 35 3.29 -0.59 -6.37
N ASN A 36 4.29 -0.21 -5.57
CA ASN A 36 5.03 1.04 -5.76
C ASN A 36 5.85 1.03 -7.07
N ILE A 37 6.54 -0.06 -7.36
CA ILE A 37 7.28 -0.23 -8.62
C ILE A 37 6.31 -0.19 -9.81
N PHE A 38 5.15 -0.85 -9.70
CA PHE A 38 4.12 -0.84 -10.73
C PHE A 38 3.59 0.57 -11.01
N ALA A 39 3.39 1.38 -9.97
CA ALA A 39 3.05 2.79 -10.12
C ALA A 39 4.16 3.58 -10.85
N LEU A 40 5.43 3.33 -10.55
CA LEU A 40 6.55 3.93 -11.26
C LEU A 40 6.64 3.47 -12.72
N LEU A 41 6.37 2.20 -13.02
CA LEU A 41 6.39 1.69 -14.39
C LEU A 41 5.27 2.29 -15.25
N THR A 42 4.09 2.51 -14.65
CA THR A 42 2.91 3.03 -15.35
C THR A 42 2.88 4.55 -15.44
N MET A 43 3.32 5.26 -14.40
CA MET A 43 3.24 6.71 -14.29
C MET A 43 4.61 7.41 -14.39
N GLY A 44 5.72 6.68 -14.33
CA GLY A 44 7.07 7.24 -14.29
C GLY A 44 7.50 8.00 -15.54
N VAL A 45 6.83 7.77 -16.68
CA VAL A 45 7.02 8.58 -17.90
C VAL A 45 6.72 10.07 -17.65
N PHE A 46 5.76 10.37 -16.76
CA PHE A 46 5.44 11.75 -16.36
C PHE A 46 6.50 12.37 -15.44
N SER A 47 7.34 11.54 -14.82
CA SER A 47 8.43 11.95 -13.92
C SER A 47 9.81 11.93 -14.60
N GLY A 48 9.88 11.70 -15.92
CA GLY A 48 11.14 11.62 -16.66
C GLY A 48 11.96 10.35 -16.40
N ILE A 49 11.38 9.34 -15.76
CA ILE A 49 12.00 8.03 -15.57
C ILE A 49 11.84 7.25 -16.89
N PRO A 50 12.89 6.57 -17.40
CA PRO A 50 12.76 5.75 -18.59
C PRO A 50 11.71 4.67 -18.37
N SER A 51 10.56 4.80 -19.02
CA SER A 51 9.46 3.86 -18.89
C SER A 51 9.67 2.67 -19.84
N PRO A 52 9.06 1.50 -19.54
CA PRO A 52 8.92 0.43 -20.50
C PRO A 52 8.27 0.91 -21.81
N PRO A 53 8.36 0.14 -22.91
CA PRO A 53 7.70 0.48 -24.17
C PRO A 53 6.21 0.81 -23.95
N THR A 54 5.75 1.93 -24.52
CA THR A 54 4.40 2.49 -24.27
C THR A 54 3.28 1.47 -24.50
N GLY A 55 3.42 0.59 -25.50
CA GLY A 55 2.44 -0.46 -25.78
C GLY A 55 2.26 -1.47 -24.63
N VAL A 56 3.30 -1.72 -23.85
CA VAL A 56 3.22 -2.57 -22.64
C VAL A 56 2.53 -1.80 -21.52
N VAL A 57 2.93 -0.54 -21.30
CA VAL A 57 2.34 0.33 -20.27
C VAL A 57 0.84 0.46 -20.47
N LEU A 58 0.37 0.75 -21.69
CA LEU A 58 -1.07 0.90 -21.97
C LEU A 58 -1.88 -0.37 -21.71
N ARG A 59 -1.28 -1.56 -21.85
CA ARG A 59 -1.97 -2.83 -21.58
C ARG A 59 -2.13 -3.09 -20.09
N ILE A 60 -1.17 -2.67 -19.28
CA ILE A 60 -1.19 -2.91 -17.82
C ILE A 60 -1.81 -1.73 -17.06
N LEU A 61 -1.84 -0.52 -17.63
CA LEU A 61 -2.40 0.69 -17.03
C LEU A 61 -3.83 0.52 -16.48
N PRO A 62 -4.75 -0.26 -17.09
CA PRO A 62 -6.09 -0.47 -16.53
C PRO A 62 -6.11 -1.04 -15.11
N HIS A 63 -5.06 -1.74 -14.69
CA HIS A 63 -4.93 -2.24 -13.32
C HIS A 63 -4.75 -1.12 -12.29
N MET A 64 -4.33 0.09 -12.71
CA MET A 64 -4.26 1.29 -11.85
C MET A 64 -5.59 2.05 -11.74
N SER A 65 -6.69 1.54 -12.30
CA SER A 65 -7.95 2.28 -12.42
C SER A 65 -8.46 2.81 -11.08
N ARG A 66 -8.37 2.01 -10.02
CA ARG A 66 -8.82 2.38 -8.68
C ARG A 66 -7.96 3.52 -8.12
N GLU A 67 -6.66 3.41 -8.24
CA GLU A 67 -5.68 4.34 -7.68
C GLU A 67 -5.76 5.69 -8.42
N ILE A 68 -5.90 5.66 -9.74
CA ILE A 68 -6.18 6.85 -10.56
C ILE A 68 -7.49 7.52 -10.10
N SER A 69 -8.56 6.74 -9.87
CA SER A 69 -9.83 7.30 -9.37
C SER A 69 -9.67 7.97 -8.00
N VAL A 70 -8.91 7.37 -7.09
CA VAL A 70 -8.60 7.97 -5.78
C VAL A 70 -7.78 9.25 -5.94
N MET A 71 -6.76 9.25 -6.80
CA MET A 71 -5.95 10.43 -7.09
C MET A 71 -6.78 11.56 -7.67
N THR A 72 -7.67 11.28 -8.63
CA THR A 72 -8.57 12.27 -9.22
C THR A 72 -9.50 12.88 -8.17
N ARG A 73 -10.10 12.06 -7.29
CA ARG A 73 -10.97 12.57 -6.21
C ARG A 73 -10.20 13.45 -5.23
N ARG A 74 -8.98 13.06 -4.84
CA ARG A 74 -8.13 13.89 -3.98
C ARG A 74 -7.76 15.20 -4.67
N SER A 75 -7.40 15.15 -5.96
CA SER A 75 -7.09 16.35 -6.73
C SER A 75 -8.26 17.31 -6.83
N ALA A 76 -9.49 16.82 -7.01
CA ALA A 76 -10.69 17.64 -7.05
C ALA A 76 -11.00 18.31 -5.70
N GLY A 77 -10.62 17.67 -4.58
CA GLY A 77 -10.74 18.24 -3.25
C GLY A 77 -9.63 19.23 -2.86
N LEU A 78 -8.61 19.45 -3.71
CA LEU A 78 -7.53 20.40 -3.40
C LEU A 78 -8.00 21.85 -3.38
N ASP A 79 -9.01 22.19 -4.18
CA ASP A 79 -9.61 23.53 -4.20
C ASP A 79 -10.33 23.87 -2.88
N ASP A 80 -10.71 22.85 -2.10
CA ASP A 80 -11.37 22.97 -0.79
C ASP A 80 -10.36 22.92 0.38
N VAL A 81 -9.06 22.79 0.11
CA VAL A 81 -8.02 22.74 1.17
C VAL A 81 -7.91 24.07 1.91
N PHE A 82 -8.07 25.20 1.21
CA PHE A 82 -8.12 26.52 1.85
C PHE A 82 -9.37 26.68 2.72
N ALA A 83 -10.52 26.18 2.30
CA ALA A 83 -11.75 26.24 3.09
C ALA A 83 -11.70 25.30 4.31
N GLN A 84 -11.12 24.10 4.19
CA GLN A 84 -10.89 23.19 5.33
C GLN A 84 -9.86 23.75 6.32
N THR A 85 -8.78 24.37 5.83
CA THR A 85 -7.78 24.99 6.71
C THR A 85 -8.30 26.26 7.37
N LEU A 86 -9.01 27.14 6.64
CA LEU A 86 -9.67 28.32 7.22
C LEU A 86 -10.76 27.95 8.23
N GLY A 87 -11.56 26.91 7.96
CA GLY A 87 -12.52 26.37 8.92
C GLY A 87 -11.87 25.74 10.16
N THR A 88 -10.61 25.27 10.07
CA THR A 88 -9.84 24.81 11.24
C THR A 88 -9.28 25.96 12.07
N PHE A 89 -9.05 27.12 11.44
CA PHE A 89 -8.51 28.30 12.12
C PHE A 89 -9.57 29.19 12.78
N ASP A 90 -10.88 28.86 12.70
CA ASP A 90 -12.00 29.58 13.32
C ASP A 90 -11.86 31.11 13.17
N ILE A 91 -11.48 31.53 11.96
CA ILE A 91 -11.38 32.94 11.62
C ILE A 91 -12.73 33.34 11.03
N ASP A 92 -13.53 34.03 11.84
CA ASP A 92 -14.69 34.81 11.38
C ASP A 92 -14.27 35.94 10.42
#